data_AF-A0A150MIG4-F1
#
_entry.id   AF-A0A150MIG4-F1
#
_cell.length_a   1.000
_cell.length_b   1.000
_cell.length_c   1.000
_cell.angle_alpha   90.00
_cell.angle_beta   90.00
_cell.angle_gamma   90.00
#
_symmetry.space_group_name_H-M   'P 1'
#
loop_
_entity.id
_entity.type
_entity.pdbx_description
1 polymer ?
#
loop_
_entity_poly.entity_id
_entity_poly.type
_entity_poly.pdbx_seq_one_letter_code
_entity_poly.pdbx_strand_id
1 'polypeptide(L)'
;MRTFDAELRQTVPQWMERIVKGITEAHGASYEFQFDYGYRPVINYDEVTRVIEETARELFGEEAVARLKPNMGGEDFSAFLQKAPGSFFYVGARNEEKGIVYPHHHPRFTIDEDALEIGVQMFVAATLKLLAEAE
;
A
#
# COMPACT_ATOMS: atom_id res chain seq x y z
N MET A 1 -13.00 0.87 8.80
CA MET A 1 -13.37 1.20 7.40
C MET A 1 -12.12 1.18 6.53
N ARG A 2 -12.21 0.73 5.27
CA ARG A 2 -11.10 0.77 4.29
C ARG A 2 -11.57 1.50 3.02
N THR A 3 -10.71 2.36 2.48
CA THR A 3 -10.93 3.10 1.22
C THR A 3 -9.59 3.23 0.50
N PHE A 4 -9.61 3.26 -0.83
CA PHE A 4 -8.42 3.61 -1.64
C PHE A 4 -8.26 5.12 -1.83
N ASP A 5 -9.36 5.84 -1.64
CA ASP A 5 -9.43 7.28 -1.88
C ASP A 5 -9.45 8.03 -0.54
N ALA A 6 -8.68 9.12 -0.50
CA ALA A 6 -8.48 9.95 0.68
C ALA A 6 -9.69 10.84 0.99
N GLU A 7 -10.47 11.23 -0.02
CA GLU A 7 -11.69 12.03 0.15
C GLU A 7 -12.83 11.14 0.66
N LEU A 8 -13.04 9.96 0.06
CA LEU A 8 -14.00 8.97 0.53
C LEU A 8 -13.74 8.56 1.98
N ARG A 9 -12.48 8.52 2.40
CA ARG A 9 -12.13 8.28 3.80
C ARG A 9 -12.77 9.29 4.75
N GLN A 10 -12.89 10.55 4.35
CA GLN A 10 -13.50 11.61 5.17
C GLN A 10 -15.02 11.60 5.07
N THR A 11 -15.55 11.27 3.90
CA THR A 11 -16.98 11.39 3.59
C THR A 11 -17.79 10.19 4.07
N VAL A 12 -17.25 8.98 3.99
CA VAL A 12 -17.98 7.75 4.34
C VAL A 12 -18.42 7.70 5.83
N PRO A 13 -17.61 8.12 6.82
CA PRO A 13 -18.06 8.19 8.22
C PRO A 13 -19.27 9.11 8.41
N GLN A 14 -19.33 10.22 7.67
CA GLN A 14 -20.47 11.15 7.71
C GLN A 14 -21.73 10.51 7.13
N TRP A 15 -21.59 9.70 6.07
CA TRP A 15 -22.72 8.94 5.53
C TRP A 15 -23.20 7.85 6.49
N MET A 16 -22.27 7.16 7.16
CA MET A 16 -22.60 6.18 8.19
C MET A 16 -23.41 6.84 9.31
N GLU A 17 -22.93 7.96 9.85
CA GLU A 17 -23.63 8.67 10.92
C GLU A 17 -25.01 9.17 10.46
N ARG A 18 -25.11 9.75 9.25
CA ARG A 18 -26.38 10.20 8.69
C ARG A 18 -27.43 9.09 8.61
N ILE A 19 -27.00 7.87 8.24
CA ILE A 19 -27.90 6.70 8.17
C ILE A 19 -28.32 6.26 9.57
N VAL A 20 -27.37 6.16 10.51
CA VAL A 20 -27.64 5.81 11.92
C VAL A 20 -28.65 6.78 12.52
N LYS A 21 -28.44 8.08 12.32
CA LYS A 21 -29.36 9.13 12.75
C LYS A 21 -30.76 8.95 12.19
N GLY A 22 -30.89 8.83 10.87
CA GLY A 22 -32.20 8.70 10.22
C GLY A 22 -32.98 7.48 10.69
N ILE A 23 -32.32 6.34 10.90
CA ILE A 23 -32.96 5.11 11.39
C ILE A 23 -33.42 5.28 12.85
N THR A 24 -32.56 5.82 13.72
CA THR A 24 -32.88 5.95 15.15
C THR A 24 -33.99 6.97 15.41
N GLU A 25 -33.94 8.13 14.76
CA GLU A 25 -34.99 9.16 14.86
C GLU A 25 -36.35 8.63 14.40
N ALA A 26 -36.40 7.87 13.30
CA ALA A 26 -37.63 7.28 12.78
C ALA A 26 -38.31 6.30 13.76
N HIS A 27 -37.57 5.74 14.72
CA HIS A 27 -38.05 4.78 15.70
C HIS A 27 -38.11 5.34 17.13
N GLY A 28 -37.92 6.66 17.31
CA GLY A 28 -37.94 7.28 18.64
C GLY A 28 -36.77 6.88 19.55
N ALA A 29 -35.65 6.44 18.97
CA ALA A 29 -34.43 6.08 19.68
C ALA A 29 -33.36 7.19 19.58
N SER A 30 -32.38 7.15 20.48
CA SER A 30 -31.16 7.98 20.43
C SER A 30 -29.93 7.14 20.03
N TYR A 31 -28.83 7.79 19.68
CA TYR A 31 -27.56 7.13 19.37
C TYR A 31 -26.36 7.92 19.88
N GLU A 32 -25.23 7.22 20.03
CA GLU A 32 -23.90 7.79 20.11
C GLU A 32 -23.09 7.23 18.93
N PHE A 33 -22.34 8.09 18.25
CA PHE A 33 -21.51 7.69 17.11
C PHE A 33 -20.06 8.04 17.38
N GLN A 34 -19.22 7.01 17.48
CA GLN A 34 -17.77 7.14 17.61
C GLN A 34 -17.12 6.49 16.40
N PHE A 35 -16.19 7.19 15.77
CA PHE A 35 -15.48 6.69 14.60
C PHE A 35 -13.97 6.91 14.74
N ASP A 36 -13.23 5.82 14.84
CA ASP A 36 -11.78 5.84 14.89
C ASP A 36 -11.16 5.66 13.51
N TYR A 37 -10.31 6.62 13.15
CA TYR A 37 -9.54 6.58 11.92
C TYR A 37 -8.32 5.66 12.08
N GLY A 38 -8.30 4.53 11.37
CA GLY A 38 -7.12 3.66 11.25
C GLY A 38 -6.04 4.21 10.31
N TYR A 39 -5.23 3.37 9.68
CA TYR A 39 -4.25 3.83 8.68
C TYR A 39 -4.90 4.44 7.44
N ARG A 40 -4.20 5.39 6.80
CA ARG A 40 -4.59 5.98 5.50
C ARG A 40 -4.32 4.98 4.38
N PRO A 41 -4.94 5.13 3.18
CA PRO A 41 -4.48 4.38 2.02
C PRO A 41 -3.01 4.71 1.71
N VAL A 42 -2.22 3.71 1.33
CA VAL A 42 -0.91 3.92 0.73
C VAL A 42 -1.14 4.41 -0.70
N ILE A 43 -0.82 5.67 -0.95
CA ILE A 43 -0.91 6.31 -2.26
C ILE A 43 0.50 6.73 -2.63
N ASN A 44 1.13 5.97 -3.52
CA ASN A 44 2.47 6.29 -3.98
C ASN A 44 2.47 7.57 -4.81
N TYR A 45 3.58 8.31 -4.72
CA TYR A 45 3.84 9.46 -5.57
C TYR A 45 4.31 8.97 -6.94
N ASP A 46 3.70 9.49 -8.01
CA ASP A 46 3.97 9.06 -9.38
C ASP A 46 5.44 9.32 -9.75
N GLU A 47 6.01 10.44 -9.33
CA GLU A 47 7.40 10.81 -9.62
C GLU A 47 8.39 9.80 -9.03
N VAL A 48 8.25 9.45 -7.74
CA VAL A 48 9.15 8.48 -7.10
C VAL A 48 8.91 7.09 -7.67
N THR A 49 7.66 6.73 -7.94
CA THR A 49 7.31 5.42 -8.49
C THR A 49 7.90 5.20 -9.87
N ARG A 50 7.97 6.23 -10.72
CA ARG A 50 8.65 6.13 -12.03
C ARG A 50 10.12 5.78 -11.88
N VAL A 51 10.84 6.44 -10.97
CA VAL A 51 12.25 6.15 -10.70
C VAL A 51 12.43 4.71 -10.23
N ILE A 52 11.55 4.22 -9.35
CA ILE A 52 11.56 2.81 -8.91
C ILE A 52 11.31 1.85 -10.08
N GLU A 53 10.30 2.10 -10.91
CA GLU A 53 10.00 1.23 -12.06
C GLU A 53 11.17 1.22 -13.07
N GLU A 54 11.76 2.37 -13.38
CA GLU A 54 12.92 2.46 -14.28
C GLU A 54 14.13 1.72 -13.71
N THR A 55 14.43 1.90 -12.42
CA THR A 55 15.52 1.18 -11.74
C THR A 55 15.34 -0.33 -11.86
N ALA A 56 14.12 -0.83 -11.66
CA ALA A 56 13.83 -2.26 -11.80
C ALA A 56 14.05 -2.76 -13.24
N ARG A 57 13.64 -1.99 -14.24
CA ARG A 57 13.83 -2.33 -15.66
C ARG A 57 15.31 -2.35 -16.05
N GLU A 58 16.08 -1.38 -15.57
CA GLU A 58 17.52 -1.29 -15.84
C GLU A 58 18.30 -2.47 -15.24
N LEU A 59 17.92 -2.91 -14.02
CA LEU A 59 18.59 -4.02 -13.34
C LEU A 59 18.16 -5.40 -13.85
N PHE A 60 16.86 -5.59 -14.09
CA PHE A 60 16.27 -6.92 -14.25
C PHE A 60 15.51 -7.11 -15.58
N GLY A 61 15.47 -6.09 -16.43
CA GLY A 61 14.76 -6.10 -17.72
C GLY A 61 13.30 -5.67 -17.63
N GLU A 62 12.68 -5.43 -18.79
CA GLU A 62 11.33 -4.85 -18.89
C GLU A 62 10.24 -5.68 -18.20
N GLU A 63 10.36 -7.00 -18.25
CA GLU A 63 9.36 -7.94 -17.69
C GLU A 63 9.41 -8.01 -16.14
N ALA A 64 10.39 -7.38 -15.50
CA ALA A 64 10.53 -7.39 -14.04
C ALA A 64 9.48 -6.52 -13.32
N VAL A 65 8.81 -5.62 -14.05
CA VAL A 65 7.83 -4.69 -13.48
C VAL A 65 6.40 -5.17 -13.74
N ALA A 66 5.67 -5.47 -12.67
CA ALA A 66 4.25 -5.77 -12.72
C ALA A 66 3.42 -4.69 -12.03
N ARG A 67 2.46 -4.09 -12.75
CA ARG A 67 1.50 -3.15 -12.15
C ARG A 67 0.37 -3.91 -11.46
N LEU A 68 0.35 -3.83 -10.15
CA LEU A 68 -0.65 -4.47 -9.31
C LEU A 68 -1.90 -3.61 -9.18
N LYS A 69 -3.06 -4.27 -9.09
CA LYS A 69 -4.27 -3.60 -8.63
C LYS A 69 -4.12 -3.26 -7.14
N PRO A 70 -4.68 -2.13 -6.68
CA PRO A 70 -4.73 -1.83 -5.24
C PRO A 70 -5.38 -2.98 -4.46
N ASN A 71 -4.82 -3.30 -3.29
CA ASN A 71 -5.37 -4.32 -2.41
C ASN A 71 -5.83 -3.69 -1.09
N MET A 72 -6.80 -4.32 -0.43
CA MET A 72 -7.39 -3.78 0.79
C MET A 72 -6.51 -3.97 2.04
N GLY A 73 -5.23 -4.33 1.93
CA GLY A 73 -4.32 -4.36 3.08
C GLY A 73 -4.21 -2.99 3.76
N GLY A 74 -3.96 -2.98 5.07
CA GLY A 74 -3.65 -1.75 5.79
C GLY A 74 -2.15 -1.73 6.09
N GLU A 75 -1.47 -0.65 5.72
CA GLU A 75 -0.02 -0.50 5.86
C GLU A 75 0.30 0.88 6.48
N ASP A 76 1.15 0.89 7.50
CA ASP A 76 1.45 2.09 8.28
C ASP A 76 2.43 3.02 7.54
N PHE A 77 3.08 2.52 6.48
CA PHE A 77 3.88 3.31 5.55
C PHE A 77 3.10 4.51 4.96
N SER A 78 1.77 4.40 4.90
CA SER A 78 0.87 5.51 4.56
C SER A 78 1.11 6.77 5.39
N ALA A 79 1.63 6.67 6.63
CA ALA A 79 1.99 7.80 7.47
C ALA A 79 3.24 8.54 6.97
N PHE A 80 4.26 7.83 6.46
CA PHE A 80 5.47 8.47 5.89
C PHE A 80 5.13 9.24 4.61
N LEU A 81 4.22 8.70 3.81
CA LEU A 81 3.72 9.36 2.59
C LEU A 81 2.92 10.64 2.87
N GLN A 82 2.57 10.95 4.12
CA GLN A 82 2.01 12.26 4.49
C GLN A 82 3.08 13.32 4.77
N LYS A 83 4.36 12.93 4.79
CA LYS A 83 5.49 13.78 5.18
C LYS A 83 6.46 14.03 4.04
N ALA A 84 6.60 13.08 3.11
CA ALA A 84 7.47 13.22 1.96
C ALA A 84 6.92 12.44 0.76
N PRO A 85 7.25 12.87 -0.48
CA PRO A 85 7.10 12.03 -1.66
C PRO A 85 7.80 10.69 -1.46
N GLY A 86 7.14 9.60 -1.84
CA GLY A 86 7.67 8.27 -1.66
C GLY A 86 6.92 7.21 -2.48
N SER A 87 7.51 6.02 -2.55
CA SER A 87 6.91 4.87 -3.21
C SER A 87 7.10 3.61 -2.37
N PHE A 88 6.00 2.90 -2.15
CA PHE A 88 5.97 1.57 -1.55
C PHE A 88 5.74 0.53 -2.64
N PHE A 89 6.63 -0.44 -2.75
CA PHE A 89 6.57 -1.46 -3.80
C PHE A 89 6.82 -2.84 -3.21
N TYR A 90 6.38 -3.87 -3.94
CA TYR A 90 6.59 -5.26 -3.55
C TYR A 90 7.80 -5.84 -4.27
N VAL A 91 8.57 -6.66 -3.56
CA VAL A 91 9.55 -7.56 -4.17
C VAL A 91 8.91 -8.95 -4.22
N GLY A 92 8.86 -9.55 -5.41
CA GLY A 92 8.25 -10.86 -5.60
C GLY A 92 9.07 -11.96 -4.90
N ALA A 93 8.45 -12.67 -3.97
CA ALA A 93 9.10 -13.77 -3.22
C ALA A 93 8.32 -15.11 -3.29
N ARG A 94 7.34 -15.21 -4.20
CA ARG A 94 6.59 -16.43 -4.47
C ARG A 94 7.40 -17.35 -5.39
N ASN A 95 7.47 -18.63 -5.07
CA ASN A 95 8.11 -19.64 -5.91
C ASN A 95 7.27 -20.93 -5.91
N GLU A 96 6.68 -21.28 -7.07
CA GLU A 96 5.82 -22.46 -7.19
C GLU A 96 6.62 -23.78 -7.18
N GLU A 97 7.83 -23.79 -7.77
CA GLU A 97 8.71 -24.96 -7.82
C GLU A 97 9.19 -25.37 -6.42
N LYS A 98 9.48 -24.39 -5.56
CA LYS A 98 9.84 -24.59 -4.14
C LYS A 98 8.60 -24.75 -3.22
N GLY A 99 7.38 -24.68 -3.75
CA GLY A 99 6.14 -24.75 -2.96
C GLY A 99 5.86 -23.52 -2.07
N ILE A 100 6.56 -22.41 -2.31
CA ILE A 100 6.46 -21.14 -1.57
C ILE A 100 5.32 -20.31 -2.18
N VAL A 101 4.09 -20.67 -1.83
CA VAL A 101 2.86 -20.13 -2.44
C VAL A 101 1.84 -19.59 -1.43
N TYR A 102 2.12 -19.70 -0.14
CA TYR A 102 1.21 -19.28 0.92
C TYR A 102 1.29 -17.76 1.16
N PRO A 103 0.16 -17.08 1.35
CA PRO A 103 0.14 -15.62 1.52
C PRO A 103 0.67 -15.21 2.90
N HIS A 104 0.93 -13.92 3.07
CA HIS A 104 1.18 -13.31 4.38
C HIS A 104 0.09 -13.73 5.39
N HIS A 105 0.50 -13.86 6.67
CA HIS A 105 -0.34 -14.32 7.78
C HIS A 105 -0.84 -15.78 7.73
N HIS A 106 -0.43 -16.58 6.75
CA HIS A 106 -0.72 -18.01 6.73
C HIS A 106 0.29 -18.80 7.60
N PRO A 107 -0.08 -19.87 8.35
CA PRO A 107 0.86 -20.63 9.19
C PRO A 107 2.00 -21.34 8.44
N ARG A 108 1.85 -21.50 7.13
CA ARG A 108 2.87 -22.06 6.20
C ARG A 108 3.59 -20.98 5.39
N PHE A 109 3.39 -19.71 5.74
CA PHE A 109 4.07 -18.61 5.08
C PHE A 109 5.59 -18.79 5.23
N THR A 110 6.27 -18.68 4.10
CA THR A 110 7.72 -18.52 3.98
C THR A 110 7.97 -17.72 2.69
N ILE A 111 9.21 -17.30 2.45
CA ILE A 111 9.61 -16.54 1.27
C ILE A 111 10.72 -17.29 0.53
N ASP A 112 10.85 -17.03 -0.77
CA ASP A 112 12.08 -17.35 -1.48
C ASP A 112 13.17 -16.32 -1.14
N GLU A 113 14.25 -16.75 -0.48
CA GLU A 113 15.31 -15.85 -0.01
C GLU A 113 16.12 -15.23 -1.14
N ASP A 114 16.06 -15.77 -2.36
CA ASP A 114 16.63 -15.15 -3.56
C ASP A 114 16.04 -13.72 -3.78
N ALA A 115 14.83 -13.45 -3.27
CA ALA A 115 14.21 -12.13 -3.29
C ALA A 115 14.93 -11.09 -2.41
N LEU A 116 15.73 -11.50 -1.42
CA LEU A 116 16.46 -10.58 -0.55
C LEU A 116 17.53 -9.82 -1.33
N GLU A 117 18.25 -10.51 -2.22
CA GLU A 117 19.25 -9.88 -3.08
C GLU A 117 18.61 -8.85 -4.01
N ILE A 118 17.47 -9.21 -4.63
CA ILE A 118 16.68 -8.29 -5.48
C ILE A 118 16.29 -7.04 -4.69
N GLY A 119 15.78 -7.20 -3.47
CA GLY A 119 15.39 -6.09 -2.61
C GLY A 119 16.56 -5.15 -2.31
N VAL A 120 17.73 -5.69 -1.95
CA VAL A 120 18.94 -4.88 -1.67
C VAL A 120 19.39 -4.13 -2.91
N GLN A 121 19.48 -4.79 -4.07
CA GLN A 121 19.88 -4.17 -5.32
C GLN A 121 18.93 -3.02 -5.70
N MET A 122 17.61 -3.23 -5.56
CA MET A 122 16.59 -2.20 -5.79
C MET A 122 16.79 -0.98 -4.89
N PHE A 123 16.92 -1.16 -3.58
CA PHE A 123 17.08 -0.03 -2.67
C PHE A 123 18.38 0.74 -2.90
N VAL A 124 19.50 0.05 -3.14
CA VAL A 124 20.79 0.70 -3.40
C VAL A 124 20.73 1.51 -4.69
N ALA A 125 20.30 0.89 -5.79
CA ALA A 125 20.27 1.55 -7.10
C ALA A 125 19.27 2.71 -7.13
N ALA A 126 18.05 2.52 -6.60
CA ALA A 126 17.04 3.56 -6.55
C ALA A 126 17.48 4.76 -5.71
N THR A 127 18.16 4.51 -4.58
CA THR A 127 18.69 5.58 -3.73
C THR A 127 19.72 6.42 -4.48
N LEU A 128 20.67 5.76 -5.17
CA LEU A 128 21.69 6.47 -5.94
C LEU A 128 21.06 7.28 -7.10
N LYS A 129 20.06 6.71 -7.79
CA LYS A 129 19.37 7.40 -8.88
C LYS A 129 18.58 8.62 -8.38
N LEU A 130 17.84 8.49 -7.29
CA LEU A 130 17.11 9.60 -6.66
C LEU A 130 18.04 10.71 -6.18
N LEU A 131 19.24 10.38 -5.68
CA LEU A 131 20.23 11.39 -5.28
C LEU A 131 20.83 12.12 -6.48
N ALA A 132 21.08 11.41 -7.58
CA ALA A 132 21.63 12.02 -8.80
C ALA A 132 20.65 12.96 -9.50
N GLU A 133 19.33 12.72 -9.39
CA GLU A 133 18.28 13.61 -9.92
C GLU A 133 18.00 14.83 -9.04
N ALA A 134 18.50 14.84 -7.79
CA ALA A 134 18.32 15.94 -6.84
C ALA A 134 19.40 17.04 -6.96
N GLU A 135 20.45 16.82 -7.75
CA GLU A 135 21.50 17.80 -8.11
C GLU A 135 21.15 18.58 -9.39
#